data_AF-A0A845RDS9-F1
#
_entry.id   AF-A0A845RDS9-F1
#
_cell.length_a   1.000
_cell.length_b   1.000
_cell.length_c   1.000
_cell.angle_alpha   90.00
_cell.angle_beta   90.00
_cell.angle_gamma   90.00
#
_symmetry.space_group_name_H-M   'P 1'
#
loop_
_entity.id
_entity.type
_entity.pdbx_description
1 polymer ?
#
loop_
_entity_poly.entity_id
_entity_poly.type
_entity_poly.pdbx_seq_one_letter_code
_entity_poly.pdbx_strand_id
1 'polypeptide(L)' 'MKVRAYIHSLKDHEHDRHVMGDAEIIQQIGDNRYLAEVNGVRCTAIFNYFTGAYYVDDVYGIQKEAANA' A
#
# COMPACT_ATOMS: atom_id res chain seq x y z
N MET A 1 3.86 -10.93 3.90
CA MET A 1 2.48 -11.38 4.23
C MET A 1 1.54 -10.90 3.13
N LYS A 2 0.98 -11.82 2.34
CA LYS A 2 0.02 -11.47 1.28
C LYS A 2 -1.34 -11.10 1.86
N VAL A 3 -1.92 -10.02 1.36
CA VAL A 3 -3.20 -9.47 1.82
C VAL A 3 -4.00 -8.94 0.62
N ARG A 4 -5.33 -8.85 0.78
CA ARG A 4 -6.08 -7.90 -0.03
C ARG A 4 -6.04 -6.54 0.64
N ALA A 5 -5.61 -5.52 -0.08
CA ALA A 5 -5.52 -4.14 0.41
C ALA A 5 -6.22 -3.19 -0.55
N TYR A 6 -6.69 -2.04 -0.06
CA TYR A 6 -7.11 -0.95 -0.93
C TYR A 6 -5.86 -0.34 -1.57
N ILE A 7 -5.80 -0.34 -2.90
CA ILE A 7 -4.64 0.16 -3.65
C ILE A 7 -5.03 1.50 -4.28
N HIS A 8 -4.21 2.53 -4.11
CA HIS A 8 -4.51 3.88 -4.54
C HIS A 8 -4.78 3.94 -6.05
N SER A 9 -3.90 3.35 -6.87
CA SER A 9 -4.04 3.35 -8.33
C SER A 9 -5.28 2.61 -8.85
N LEU A 10 -5.89 1.74 -8.05
CA LEU A 10 -7.10 1.00 -8.43
C LEU A 10 -8.39 1.77 -8.11
N LYS A 11 -8.32 2.95 -7.49
CA LYS A 11 -9.51 3.71 -7.11
C LYS A 11 -10.41 3.95 -8.33
N ASP A 12 -11.67 3.61 -8.18
CA ASP A 12 -12.70 3.96 -9.16
C ASP A 12 -13.05 5.43 -8.98
N HIS A 13 -12.53 6.27 -9.89
CA HIS A 13 -12.75 7.71 -9.87
C HIS A 13 -14.11 8.13 -10.42
N GLU A 14 -14.77 7.27 -11.21
CA GLU A 14 -16.11 7.56 -11.76
C GLU A 14 -17.16 7.46 -10.65
N HIS A 15 -17.04 6.46 -9.78
CA HIS A 15 -17.99 6.22 -8.69
C HIS A 15 -17.47 6.60 -7.29
N ASP A 16 -16.26 7.17 -7.20
CA ASP A 16 -15.54 7.54 -5.98
C ASP A 16 -15.43 6.38 -4.95
N ARG A 17 -14.91 5.23 -5.40
CA ARG A 17 -14.82 4.01 -4.57
C ARG A 17 -13.40 3.47 -4.50
N HIS A 18 -12.98 3.11 -3.29
CA HIS A 18 -11.74 2.37 -3.09
C HIS A 18 -11.91 0.92 -3.55
N VAL A 19 -10.94 0.44 -4.33
CA VAL A 19 -10.92 -0.92 -4.87
C VAL A 19 -9.77 -1.69 -4.23
N MET A 20 -10.04 -2.95 -3.90
CA MET A 20 -9.04 -3.84 -3.33
C MET A 20 -8.29 -4.61 -4.42
N GLY A 21 -6.99 -4.79 -4.23
CA GLY A 21 -6.17 -5.72 -5.01
C GLY A 21 -5.17 -6.45 -4.12
N ASP A 22 -4.34 -7.28 -4.76
CA ASP A 22 -3.32 -8.06 -4.07
C ASP A 22 -2.11 -7.19 -3.74
N ALA A 23 -1.67 -7.29 -2.48
CA ALA A 23 -0.45 -6.65 -2.00
C ALA A 23 0.28 -7.59 -1.04
N GLU A 24 1.58 -7.36 -0.87
CA GLU A 24 2.37 -8.01 0.17
C GLU A 24 2.86 -6.99 1.19
N ILE A 25 2.50 -7.17 2.47
CA ILE A 25 3.11 -6.43 3.58
C ILE A 25 4.46 -7.08 3.89
N ILE A 26 5.54 -6.31 3.75
CA ILE A 26 6.90 -6.78 3.96
C ILE A 26 7.29 -6.61 5.43
N GLN A 27 7.21 -5.39 5.95
CA GLN A 27 7.59 -5.07 7.34
C GLN A 27 6.94 -3.77 7.83
N GLN A 28 6.88 -3.60 9.14
CA GLN A 28 6.49 -2.34 9.77
C GLN A 28 7.70 -1.42 9.87
N ILE A 29 7.56 -0.18 9.38
CA ILE A 29 8.64 0.82 9.30
C ILE A 29 8.34 2.09 10.12
N GLY A 30 7.30 2.05 10.95
CA GLY A 30 6.86 3.11 11.83
C GLY A 30 5.55 2.72 12.52
N ASP A 31 4.96 3.62 13.31
CA ASP A 31 3.83 3.30 14.19
C ASP A 31 2.64 2.65 13.46
N ASN A 32 2.09 3.32 12.44
CA ASN A 32 1.06 2.75 11.56
C ASN A 32 1.51 2.83 10.09
N ARG A 33 2.81 2.61 9.84
CA ARG A 33 3.42 2.71 8.51
C ARG A 33 4.12 1.40 8.20
N TYR A 34 3.81 0.84 7.05
CA TYR A 34 4.30 -0.44 6.59
C TYR A 34 4.96 -0.29 5.22
N LEU A 35 6.03 -1.06 5.00
CA LEU A 35 6.56 -1.31 3.68
C LEU A 35 5.72 -2.40 3.02
N ALA A 36 5.17 -2.11 1.85
CA ALA A 36 4.37 -3.02 1.06
C ALA A 36 4.94 -3.14 -0.36
N GLU A 37 4.57 -4.20 -1.05
CA GLU A 37 4.88 -4.40 -2.47
C GLU A 37 3.60 -4.69 -3.24
N VAL A 38 3.42 -4.00 -4.37
CA VAL A 38 2.34 -4.19 -5.33
C VAL A 38 2.97 -4.28 -6.72
N ASN A 39 2.76 -5.39 -7.42
CA ASN A 39 3.30 -5.61 -8.77
C ASN A 39 4.81 -5.32 -8.91
N GLY A 40 5.61 -5.66 -7.88
CA GLY A 40 7.06 -5.43 -7.84
C GLY A 40 7.48 -4.00 -7.45
N VAL A 41 6.52 -3.11 -7.16
CA VAL A 41 6.80 -1.75 -6.68
C VAL A 41 6.69 -1.69 -5.16
N ARG A 42 7.80 -1.34 -4.51
CA ARG A 42 7.82 -1.08 -3.07
C ARG A 42 7.24 0.28 -2.76
N CYS A 43 6.27 0.30 -1.85
CA CYS A 43 5.50 1.47 -1.48
C CYS A 43 5.11 1.44 0.00
N THR A 44 4.44 2.48 0.48
CA THR A 44 3.98 2.54 1.86
C THR A 44 2.52 2.15 1.98
N ALA A 45 2.19 1.51 3.10
CA ALA A 45 0.82 1.23 3.49
C ALA A 45 0.55 1.69 4.93
N ILE A 46 -0.72 1.92 5.23
CA ILE A 46 -1.23 2.12 6.58
C ILE A 46 -2.31 1.07 6.88
N PHE A 47 -2.47 0.68 8.14
CA PHE A 47 -3.56 -0.21 8.55
C PHE A 47 -4.69 0.62 9.15
N ASN A 48 -5.91 0.42 8.66
CA ASN A 48 -7.10 1.04 9.23
C ASN A 48 -7.80 0.04 10.15
N TYR A 49 -7.79 0.32 11.45
CA TYR A 49 -8.40 -0.55 12.47
C TYR A 49 -9.93 -0.63 12.40
N PHE A 50 -10.60 0.39 11.85
CA PHE A 50 -12.06 0.40 11.73
C PHE A 50 -12.54 -0.48 10.58
N THR A 51 -11.80 -0.52 9.47
CA THR A 51 -12.12 -1.36 8.31
C THR A 51 -11.40 -2.70 8.32
N GLY A 52 -10.39 -2.87 9.18
CA GLY A 52 -9.58 -4.09 9.27
C GLY A 52 -8.72 -4.34 8.04
N ALA A 53 -8.38 -3.29 7.28
CA ALA A 53 -7.74 -3.40 5.98
C ALA A 53 -6.51 -2.48 5.86
N TYR A 54 -5.55 -2.91 5.02
CA TYR A 54 -4.44 -2.06 4.61
C TYR A 54 -4.86 -1.13 3.46
N TYR A 55 -4.34 0.08 3.49
CA TYR A 55 -4.43 1.08 2.42
C TYR A 55 -3.01 1.31 1.91
N VAL A 56 -2.76 0.90 0.67
CA VAL A 56 -1.46 0.97 0.01
C VAL A 56 -1.43 2.18 -0.91
N ASP A 57 -0.42 3.04 -0.73
CA ASP A 57 -0.18 4.20 -1.58
C ASP A 57 0.94 3.90 -2.57
N ASP A 58 0.56 3.28 -3.69
CA ASP A 58 1.45 2.91 -4.79
C ASP A 58 1.69 4.05 -5.79
N VAL A 59 1.10 5.24 -5.55
CA VAL A 59 1.25 6.41 -6.42
C VAL A 59 2.24 7.41 -5.81
N TYR A 60 2.02 7.80 -4.56
CA TYR A 60 2.85 8.80 -3.87
C TYR A 60 3.76 8.20 -2.81
N GLY A 61 3.41 7.01 -2.31
CA GLY A 61 4.15 6.30 -1.25
C GLY A 61 5.31 5.44 -1.76
N ILE A 62 5.66 5.51 -3.05
CA ILE A 62 6.73 4.71 -3.67
C ILE A 62 8.05 4.93 -2.94
N GLN A 63 8.66 3.84 -2.50
CA GLN A 63 9.98 3.83 -1.89
C GLN A 63 11.03 3.69 -2.99
N LYS A 64 11.78 4.76 -3.26
CA LYS A 64 12.99 4.64 -4.07
C LYS A 64 14.00 3.86 -3.24
N GLU A 65 14.60 2.83 -3.81
CA GLU A 65 15.82 2.28 -3.23
C GLU A 65 16.80 3.45 -3.13
N ALA A 66 17.33 3.69 -1.93
CA ALA A 66 18.45 4.60 -1.79
C ALA A 66 19.53 4.04 -2.70
N ALA A 67 19.83 4.76 -3.79
CA ALA A 67 21.04 4.49 -4.55
C ALA A 67 22.17 4.64 -3.55
N ASN A 68 22.75 3.51 -3.12
CA ASN A 68 23.96 3.51 -2.33
C ASN A 68 25.02 4.26 -3.15
N ALA A 69 25.31 5.50 -2.76
CA ALA A 69 26.38 6.34 -3.27
C ALA A 69 27.03 7.05 -2.09
#